data_AF-A0A7Z8YB12-F1
#
_entry.id   AF-A0A7Z8YB12-F1
#
_cell.length_a   1.000
_cell.length_b   1.000
_cell.length_c   1.000
_cell.angle_alpha   90.00
_cell.angle_beta   90.00
_cell.angle_gamma   90.00
#
_symmetry.space_group_name_H-M   'P 1'
#
loop_
_entity.id
_entity.type
_entity.pdbx_description
1 polymer ?
#
loop_
_entity_poly.entity_id
_entity_poly.type
_entity_poly.pdbx_seq_one_letter_code
_entity_poly.pdbx_strand_id
1 'polypeptide(L)'
;MPPATVYVIGAGVAGLAALGTANSMGAIVRATDVRAEAAEQVESMGAEFVEIPVTQESTTGYAKAMSESEAEAAGVVYAREAARADIVITTAQIPGKPAPILLDDAAIAAMQPGSVIVDLAASTGGNTTQTVKGKTVVTPGGVTIIGYEDLARRLPGQSSQLFGQNLVNFFTLVTPERDGQLALNMDDEIVRSITVTLDDTVMWPPPAIEVSAAPAAPKAAEPEAEVAAVEAEPAKPWKKWLAGQWPPRLFCGLCSAPRPICVATSSYSCWPAWLVST
;
A
#
# COMPACT_ATOMS: atom_id res chain seq x y z
N MET A 1 7.84 -9.84 25.56
CA MET A 1 7.00 -8.64 25.40
C MET A 1 6.21 -8.82 24.12
N PRO A 2 4.90 -8.50 24.09
CA PRO A 2 4.12 -8.55 22.86
C PRO A 2 4.64 -7.51 21.85
N PRO A 3 4.44 -7.73 20.53
CA PRO A 3 4.75 -6.73 19.51
C PRO A 3 3.82 -5.52 19.64
N ALA A 4 4.26 -4.37 19.15
CA ALA A 4 3.42 -3.18 19.09
C ALA A 4 2.27 -3.36 18.10
N THR A 5 1.12 -2.76 18.38
CA THR A 5 -0.03 -2.71 17.46
C THR A 5 -0.06 -1.37 16.72
N VAL A 6 -0.17 -1.42 15.40
CA VAL A 6 -0.21 -0.23 14.54
C VAL A 6 -1.52 -0.23 13.76
N TYR A 7 -2.24 0.88 13.81
CA TYR A 7 -3.45 1.10 13.05
C TYR A 7 -3.26 2.20 12.01
N VAL A 8 -3.54 1.91 10.74
CA VAL A 8 -3.38 2.86 9.63
C VAL A 8 -4.75 3.23 9.05
N ILE A 9 -5.09 4.52 9.06
CA ILE A 9 -6.33 5.05 8.50
C ILE A 9 -6.03 5.68 7.14
N GLY A 10 -6.50 5.02 6.08
CA GLY A 10 -6.18 5.29 4.68
C GLY A 10 -5.01 4.44 4.18
N ALA A 11 -5.24 3.64 3.13
CA ALA A 11 -4.27 2.79 2.46
C ALA A 11 -3.98 3.30 1.03
N GLY A 12 -3.78 4.62 0.91
CA GLY A 12 -3.12 5.21 -0.24
C GLY A 12 -1.61 4.98 -0.21
N VAL A 13 -0.85 5.66 -1.08
CA VAL A 13 0.62 5.49 -1.19
C VAL A 13 1.33 5.67 0.17
N ALA A 14 0.96 6.70 0.93
CA ALA A 14 1.57 6.95 2.23
C ALA A 14 1.18 5.89 3.28
N GLY A 15 -0.08 5.45 3.27
CA GLY A 15 -0.59 4.43 4.18
C GLY A 15 0.04 3.06 3.92
N LEU A 16 0.17 2.66 2.66
CA LEU A 16 0.85 1.42 2.25
C LEU A 16 2.34 1.44 2.63
N ALA A 17 3.02 2.58 2.44
CA ALA A 17 4.40 2.73 2.89
C ALA A 17 4.53 2.61 4.41
N ALA A 18 3.60 3.20 5.16
CA ALA A 18 3.56 3.15 6.61
C ALA A 18 3.31 1.72 7.14
N LEU A 19 2.30 1.02 6.61
CA LEU A 19 1.99 -0.35 7.03
C LEU A 19 3.10 -1.33 6.63
N GLY A 20 3.71 -1.17 5.44
CA GLY A 20 4.83 -2.00 5.01
C GLY A 20 6.04 -1.84 5.93
N THR A 21 6.34 -0.59 6.32
CA THR A 21 7.41 -0.30 7.27
C THR A 21 7.11 -0.90 8.65
N ALA A 22 5.91 -0.68 9.19
CA ALA A 22 5.50 -1.22 10.48
C ALA A 22 5.54 -2.75 10.50
N ASN A 23 5.05 -3.41 9.46
CA ASN A 23 5.07 -4.86 9.34
C ASN A 23 6.52 -5.39 9.24
N SER A 24 7.40 -4.72 8.48
CA SER A 24 8.82 -5.08 8.40
C SER A 24 9.56 -4.98 9.75
N MET A 25 9.06 -4.14 10.66
CA MET A 25 9.58 -4.00 12.02
C MET A 25 8.96 -5.02 13.01
N GLY A 26 8.05 -5.88 12.54
CA GLY A 26 7.41 -6.93 13.35
C GLY A 26 6.21 -6.47 14.16
N ALA A 27 5.62 -5.32 13.83
CA ALA A 27 4.38 -4.86 14.45
C ALA A 27 3.18 -5.67 13.95
N ILE A 28 2.13 -5.76 14.77
CA ILE A 28 0.81 -6.22 14.32
C ILE A 28 0.13 -5.02 13.65
N VAL A 29 -0.03 -5.08 12.34
CA VAL A 29 -0.57 -3.95 11.58
C VAL A 29 -2.00 -4.23 11.12
N ARG A 30 -2.86 -3.25 11.35
CA ARG A 30 -4.25 -3.25 10.91
C ARG A 30 -4.48 -1.97 10.12
N ALA A 31 -5.21 -2.03 9.03
CA ALA A 31 -5.44 -0.85 8.20
C ALA A 31 -6.87 -0.80 7.66
N THR A 32 -7.35 0.41 7.37
CA THR A 32 -8.66 0.61 6.76
C THR A 32 -8.54 1.62 5.62
N ASP A 33 -9.39 1.47 4.62
CA ASP A 33 -9.57 2.42 3.52
C ASP A 33 -11.04 2.37 3.09
N VAL A 34 -11.49 3.45 2.46
CA VAL A 34 -12.86 3.57 1.96
C VAL A 34 -13.02 2.87 0.61
N ARG A 35 -11.90 2.62 -0.07
CA ARG A 35 -11.82 1.95 -1.37
C ARG A 35 -11.73 0.44 -1.19
N ALA A 36 -12.58 -0.30 -1.91
CA ALA A 36 -12.61 -1.76 -1.84
C ALA A 36 -11.29 -2.37 -2.33
N GLU A 37 -10.70 -1.81 -3.39
CA GLU A 37 -9.47 -2.28 -4.02
C GLU A 37 -8.24 -2.22 -3.09
N ALA A 38 -8.31 -1.43 -2.01
CA ALA A 38 -7.24 -1.31 -1.05
C ALA A 38 -7.14 -2.52 -0.09
N ALA A 39 -8.22 -3.29 0.08
CA ALA A 39 -8.24 -4.44 0.98
C ALA A 39 -7.22 -5.51 0.55
N GLU A 40 -7.26 -5.91 -0.74
CA GLU A 40 -6.32 -6.88 -1.30
C GLU A 40 -4.86 -6.41 -1.17
N GLN A 41 -4.62 -5.10 -1.35
CA GLN A 41 -3.28 -4.52 -1.20
C GLN A 41 -2.78 -4.60 0.24
N VAL A 42 -3.62 -4.24 1.21
CA VAL A 42 -3.31 -4.32 2.65
C VAL A 42 -2.97 -5.75 3.06
N GLU A 43 -3.80 -6.72 2.66
CA GLU A 43 -3.60 -8.13 2.99
C GLU A 43 -2.34 -8.70 2.33
N SER A 44 -2.06 -8.34 1.07
CA SER A 44 -0.85 -8.78 0.37
C SER A 44 0.45 -8.31 1.05
N MET A 45 0.39 -7.20 1.78
CA MET A 45 1.50 -6.65 2.56
C MET A 45 1.60 -7.21 3.98
N GLY A 46 0.72 -8.16 4.35
CA GLY A 46 0.73 -8.86 5.64
C GLY A 46 0.03 -8.11 6.77
N ALA A 47 -0.82 -7.13 6.48
CA ALA A 47 -1.64 -6.43 7.45
C ALA A 47 -3.10 -6.92 7.42
N GLU A 48 -3.82 -6.78 8.54
CA GLU A 48 -5.26 -7.08 8.60
C GLU A 48 -6.07 -5.90 8.07
N PHE A 49 -6.94 -6.14 7.08
CA PHE A 49 -7.88 -5.13 6.63
C PHE A 49 -9.07 -5.03 7.59
N VAL A 50 -9.34 -3.83 8.08
CA VAL A 50 -10.49 -3.53 8.92
C VAL A 50 -11.57 -2.91 8.05
N GLU A 51 -12.63 -3.69 7.82
CA GLU A 51 -13.81 -3.22 7.11
C GLU A 51 -14.50 -2.07 7.86
N ILE A 52 -14.88 -1.06 7.10
CA ILE A 52 -15.76 0.02 7.55
C ILE A 52 -17.10 -0.06 6.82
N PRO A 53 -18.19 0.42 7.42
CA PRO A 53 -19.53 0.36 6.83
C PRO A 53 -19.73 1.38 5.68
N VAL A 54 -18.68 1.62 4.90
CA VAL A 54 -18.62 2.56 3.79
C VAL A 54 -17.69 1.97 2.74
N THR A 55 -18.20 1.76 1.53
CA THR A 55 -17.41 1.26 0.40
C THR A 55 -17.61 2.18 -0.79
N GLN A 56 -16.51 2.65 -1.38
CA GLN A 56 -16.52 3.53 -2.54
C GLN A 56 -15.67 2.95 -3.66
N GLU A 57 -16.17 2.99 -4.89
CA GLU A 57 -15.38 2.73 -6.08
C GLU A 57 -14.74 4.02 -6.60
N SER A 58 -13.47 3.94 -6.99
CA SER A 58 -12.72 5.08 -7.51
C SER A 58 -12.25 4.83 -8.95
N THR A 59 -12.72 5.65 -9.90
CA THR A 59 -12.23 5.61 -11.30
C THR A 59 -10.84 6.26 -11.43
N THR A 60 -10.54 7.22 -10.56
CA THR A 60 -9.29 8.00 -10.56
C THR A 60 -8.28 7.56 -9.51
N GLY A 61 -8.60 6.52 -8.72
CA GLY A 61 -7.79 6.08 -7.58
C GLY A 61 -7.98 6.90 -6.28
N TYR A 62 -8.74 8.00 -6.31
CA TYR A 62 -8.98 8.88 -5.16
C TYR A 62 -10.34 8.63 -4.48
N ALA A 63 -10.36 8.69 -3.16
CA ALA A 63 -11.56 8.65 -2.33
C ALA A 63 -12.44 9.91 -2.50
N LYS A 64 -13.76 9.76 -2.38
CA LYS A 64 -14.72 10.88 -2.36
C LYS A 64 -15.05 11.28 -0.92
N ALA A 65 -15.52 12.51 -0.74
CA ALA A 65 -16.02 12.97 0.55
C ALA A 65 -17.23 12.12 0.97
N MET A 66 -17.20 11.61 2.21
CA MET A 66 -18.29 10.87 2.82
C MET A 66 -19.46 11.79 3.17
N SER A 67 -20.66 11.23 3.19
CA SER A 67 -21.80 11.83 3.91
C SER A 67 -21.54 11.81 5.41
N GLU A 68 -22.28 12.64 6.16
CA GLU A 68 -22.15 12.74 7.62
C GLU A 68 -22.42 11.40 8.30
N SER A 69 -23.46 10.67 7.89
CA SER A 69 -23.79 9.34 8.44
C SER A 69 -22.72 8.29 8.15
N GLU A 70 -22.08 8.35 6.98
CA GLU A 70 -20.97 7.45 6.63
C GLU A 70 -19.73 7.77 7.46
N ALA A 71 -19.43 9.06 7.66
CA ALA A 71 -18.32 9.51 8.49
C ALA A 71 -18.51 9.13 9.96
N GLU A 72 -19.72 9.25 10.50
CA GLU A 72 -20.05 8.79 11.86
C GLU A 72 -19.87 7.28 12.01
N ALA A 73 -20.42 6.50 11.07
CA ALA A 73 -20.32 5.04 11.11
C ALA A 73 -18.88 4.55 10.99
N ALA A 74 -18.08 5.19 10.13
CA ALA A 74 -16.65 4.92 10.02
C ALA A 74 -15.89 5.37 11.28
N GLY A 75 -16.25 6.51 11.86
CA GLY A 75 -15.67 7.06 13.10
C GLY A 75 -15.78 6.11 14.29
N VAL A 76 -16.89 5.37 14.40
CA VAL A 76 -17.05 4.32 15.43
C VAL A 76 -15.98 3.22 15.29
N VAL A 77 -15.69 2.81 14.06
CA VAL A 77 -14.65 1.80 13.79
C VAL A 77 -13.27 2.40 14.07
N TYR A 78 -13.00 3.62 13.60
CA TYR A 78 -11.73 4.32 13.82
C TYR A 78 -11.41 4.44 15.31
N ALA A 79 -12.36 4.90 16.12
CA ALA A 79 -12.19 5.05 17.56
C ALA A 79 -11.94 3.70 18.26
N ARG A 80 -12.68 2.65 17.86
CA ARG A 80 -12.52 1.30 18.43
C ARG A 80 -11.13 0.73 18.15
N GLU A 81 -10.64 0.87 16.92
CA GLU A 81 -9.32 0.35 16.55
C GLU A 81 -8.18 1.21 17.10
N ALA A 82 -8.33 2.54 17.10
CA ALA A 82 -7.36 3.45 17.70
C ALA A 82 -7.16 3.17 19.20
N ALA A 83 -8.23 2.90 19.95
CA ALA A 83 -8.14 2.58 21.38
C ALA A 83 -7.34 1.29 21.68
N ARG A 84 -7.20 0.39 20.70
CA ARG A 84 -6.44 -0.87 20.80
C ARG A 84 -5.02 -0.76 20.24
N ALA A 85 -4.69 0.36 19.59
CA ALA A 85 -3.43 0.57 18.92
C ALA A 85 -2.43 1.31 19.81
N ASP A 86 -1.16 0.89 19.77
CA ASP A 86 -0.06 1.65 20.34
C ASP A 86 0.30 2.84 19.46
N ILE A 87 0.20 2.67 18.13
CA ILE A 87 0.47 3.71 17.14
C ILE A 87 -0.69 3.81 16.15
N VAL A 88 -1.17 5.02 15.90
CA VAL A 88 -2.14 5.31 14.83
C VAL A 88 -1.51 6.22 13.79
N ILE A 89 -1.66 5.90 12.51
CA ILE A 89 -1.16 6.69 11.39
C ILE A 89 -2.34 7.09 10.52
N THR A 90 -2.59 8.40 10.39
CA THR A 90 -3.72 8.92 9.61
C THR A 90 -3.22 9.58 8.34
N THR A 91 -3.80 9.20 7.19
CA THR A 91 -3.35 9.67 5.87
C THR A 91 -4.49 10.18 4.97
N ALA A 92 -5.69 10.34 5.53
CA ALA A 92 -6.85 10.72 4.73
C ALA A 92 -6.78 12.19 4.32
N GLN A 93 -6.63 12.44 3.02
CA GLN A 93 -6.59 13.78 2.46
C GLN A 93 -7.39 13.82 1.16
N ILE A 94 -8.26 14.82 1.04
CA ILE A 94 -9.04 15.08 -0.17
C ILE A 94 -8.46 16.33 -0.83
N PRO A 95 -7.96 16.25 -2.07
CA PRO A 95 -7.40 17.41 -2.78
C PRO A 95 -8.36 18.61 -2.78
N GLY A 96 -7.85 19.78 -2.43
CA GLY A 96 -8.62 21.04 -2.41
C GLY A 96 -9.61 21.20 -1.26
N LYS A 97 -9.69 20.24 -0.33
CA LYS A 97 -10.54 20.33 0.87
C LYS A 97 -9.70 20.24 2.16
N PRO A 98 -10.20 20.78 3.28
CA PRO A 98 -9.64 20.49 4.60
C PRO A 98 -9.61 18.99 4.87
N ALA A 99 -8.64 18.54 5.66
CA ALA A 99 -8.58 17.16 6.11
C ALA A 99 -9.83 16.80 6.94
N PRO A 100 -10.45 15.63 6.71
CA PRO A 100 -11.56 15.18 7.55
C PRO A 100 -11.04 14.80 8.93
N ILE A 101 -11.82 15.12 9.96
CA ILE A 101 -11.54 14.65 11.33
C ILE A 101 -11.94 13.17 11.42
N LEU A 102 -10.97 12.31 11.71
CA LEU A 102 -11.14 10.86 11.85
C LEU A 102 -11.13 10.42 13.31
N LEU A 103 -10.35 11.14 14.15
CA LEU A 103 -10.25 10.90 15.59
C LEU A 103 -10.60 12.19 16.34
N ASP A 104 -11.69 12.14 17.10
CA ASP A 104 -12.10 13.21 17.99
C ASP A 104 -11.42 13.11 19.36
N ASP A 105 -11.70 14.07 20.24
CA ASP A 105 -11.10 14.11 21.59
C ASP A 105 -11.43 12.88 22.42
N ALA A 106 -12.63 12.31 22.24
CA ALA A 106 -13.07 11.10 22.93
C ALA A 106 -12.29 9.86 22.46
N ALA A 107 -12.11 9.71 21.15
CA ALA A 107 -11.32 8.63 20.57
C ALA A 107 -9.85 8.71 21.02
N ILE A 108 -9.26 9.91 21.01
CA ILE A 108 -7.88 10.14 21.47
C ILE A 108 -7.75 9.83 22.97
N ALA A 109 -8.71 10.26 23.79
CA ALA A 109 -8.69 10.01 25.23
C ALA A 109 -8.89 8.53 25.60
N ALA A 110 -9.50 7.73 24.71
CA ALA A 110 -9.67 6.30 24.90
C ALA A 110 -8.42 5.47 24.57
N MET A 111 -7.40 6.08 23.94
CA MET A 111 -6.13 5.42 23.68
C MET A 111 -5.31 5.25 24.97
N GLN A 112 -4.37 4.31 24.95
CA GLN A 112 -3.52 4.06 26.10
C GLN A 112 -2.54 5.23 26.32
N PRO A 113 -2.24 5.62 27.56
CA PRO A 113 -1.17 6.57 27.84
C PRO A 113 0.17 6.07 27.28
N GLY A 114 0.87 6.93 26.55
CA GLY A 114 2.11 6.57 25.84
C GLY A 114 1.90 6.18 24.38
N SER A 115 0.66 5.99 23.92
CA SER A 115 0.38 5.79 22.50
C SER A 115 0.78 7.01 21.65
N VAL A 116 1.01 6.78 20.36
CA VAL A 116 1.44 7.80 19.40
C VAL A 116 0.45 7.89 18.23
N ILE A 117 0.07 9.12 17.86
CA ILE A 117 -0.61 9.39 16.60
C ILE A 117 0.35 10.13 15.67
N VAL A 118 0.48 9.66 14.43
CA VAL A 118 1.21 10.34 13.35
C VAL A 118 0.21 10.83 12.32
N ASP A 119 0.02 12.13 12.26
CA ASP A 119 -0.96 12.77 11.39
C ASP A 119 -0.30 13.37 10.15
N LEU A 120 -0.41 12.66 9.02
CA LEU A 120 0.19 13.09 7.75
C LEU A 120 -0.63 14.20 7.07
N ALA A 121 -1.88 14.44 7.51
CA ALA A 121 -2.75 15.47 6.97
C ALA A 121 -2.66 16.80 7.73
N ALA A 122 -1.69 16.94 8.65
CA ALA A 122 -1.50 18.13 9.48
C ALA A 122 -1.35 19.44 8.68
N SER A 123 -0.81 19.37 7.46
CA SER A 123 -0.63 20.56 6.60
C SER A 123 -1.97 21.16 6.13
N THR A 124 -3.03 20.36 6.04
CA THR A 124 -4.38 20.73 5.57
C THR A 124 -5.44 20.71 6.69
N GLY A 125 -5.02 20.78 7.95
CA GLY A 125 -5.89 20.84 9.13
C GLY A 125 -5.72 19.67 10.10
N GLY A 126 -5.21 18.52 9.62
CA GLY A 126 -5.07 17.31 10.42
C GLY A 126 -6.30 16.41 10.41
N ASN A 127 -6.08 15.12 10.62
CA ASN A 127 -7.13 14.11 10.79
C ASN A 127 -7.57 13.93 12.25
N THR A 128 -7.01 14.70 13.19
CA THR A 128 -7.40 14.66 14.60
C THR A 128 -7.79 16.05 15.11
N THR A 129 -8.66 16.11 16.10
CA THR A 129 -9.07 17.37 16.74
C THR A 129 -7.93 18.09 17.48
N GLN A 130 -6.89 17.36 17.88
CA GLN A 130 -5.78 17.89 18.69
C GLN A 130 -4.47 18.05 17.90
N THR A 131 -4.49 17.80 16.59
CA THR A 131 -3.30 18.01 15.74
C THR A 131 -2.94 19.49 15.71
N VAL A 132 -1.68 19.79 16.05
CA VAL A 132 -1.13 21.14 15.90
C VAL A 132 -0.12 21.11 14.76
N LYS A 133 -0.45 21.81 13.67
CA LYS A 133 0.39 21.91 12.47
C LYS A 133 1.84 22.29 12.81
N GLY A 134 2.78 21.49 12.31
CA GLY A 134 4.22 21.65 12.47
C GLY A 134 4.78 21.23 13.84
N LYS A 135 3.97 20.68 14.74
CA LYS A 135 4.38 20.38 16.12
C LYS A 135 4.09 18.95 16.55
N THR A 136 4.83 18.52 17.57
CA THR A 136 4.46 17.38 18.39
C THR A 136 3.85 17.90 19.68
N VAL A 137 2.69 17.36 20.06
CA VAL A 137 1.98 17.71 21.29
C VAL A 137 1.71 16.44 22.09
N VAL A 138 1.61 16.57 23.41
CA VAL A 138 1.22 15.49 24.32
C VAL A 138 -0.12 15.88 24.94
N THR A 139 -1.11 15.00 24.82
CA THR A 139 -2.45 15.25 25.37
C THR A 139 -2.45 15.07 26.88
N PRO A 140 -3.47 15.59 27.60
CA PRO A 140 -3.62 15.31 29.03
C PRO A 140 -3.71 13.82 29.38
N GLY A 141 -4.21 12.99 28.44
CA GLY A 141 -4.27 11.53 28.56
C GLY A 141 -2.95 10.82 28.30
N GLY A 142 -1.88 11.55 27.96
CA GLY A 142 -0.54 10.99 27.72
C GLY A 142 -0.31 10.44 26.31
N VAL A 143 -1.19 10.74 25.35
CA VAL A 143 -1.01 10.38 23.94
C VAL A 143 -0.13 11.44 23.26
N THR A 144 0.86 11.01 22.49
CA THR A 144 1.72 11.92 21.70
C THR A 144 1.19 12.05 20.29
N ILE A 145 0.92 13.26 19.82
CA ILE A 145 0.42 13.53 18.47
C ILE A 145 1.50 14.27 17.69
N ILE A 146 1.92 13.70 16.57
CA ILE A 146 2.94 14.22 15.66
C ILE A 146 2.25 14.80 14.42
N GLY A 147 2.23 16.13 14.30
CA GLY A 147 1.62 16.86 13.18
C GLY A 147 2.62 17.61 12.32
N TYR A 148 3.75 16.99 11.94
CA TYR A 148 4.74 17.65 11.09
C TYR A 148 4.23 17.80 9.64
N GLU A 149 4.48 18.97 9.03
CA GLU A 149 4.14 19.22 7.63
C GLU A 149 5.27 18.87 6.65
N ASP A 150 6.46 18.61 7.16
CA ASP A 150 7.70 18.51 6.40
C ASP A 150 8.30 17.10 6.40
N LEU A 151 7.45 16.07 6.45
CA LEU A 151 7.89 14.67 6.57
C LEU A 151 8.85 14.25 5.43
N ALA A 152 8.61 14.67 4.20
CA ALA A 152 9.55 14.44 3.09
C ALA A 152 10.91 15.13 3.32
N ARG A 153 10.91 16.34 3.89
CA ARG A 153 12.15 17.07 4.22
C ARG A 153 12.99 16.38 5.28
N ARG A 154 12.38 15.50 6.08
CA ARG A 154 13.07 14.70 7.11
C ARG A 154 13.77 13.47 6.55
N LEU A 155 13.58 13.17 5.26
CA LEU A 155 14.35 12.19 4.49
C LEU A 155 14.96 12.86 3.24
N PRO A 156 15.76 13.93 3.41
CA PRO A 156 16.07 14.86 2.32
C PRO A 156 16.84 14.18 1.18
N GLY A 157 17.77 13.27 1.47
CA GLY A 157 18.52 12.55 0.43
C GLY A 157 17.62 11.69 -0.46
N GLN A 158 16.71 10.92 0.14
CA GLN A 158 15.78 10.05 -0.60
C GLN A 158 14.73 10.88 -1.37
N SER A 159 14.16 11.90 -0.73
CA SER A 159 13.19 12.77 -1.38
C SER A 159 13.79 13.53 -2.57
N SER A 160 14.99 14.09 -2.43
CA SER A 160 15.69 14.75 -3.53
C SER A 160 16.02 13.80 -4.69
N GLN A 161 16.45 12.57 -4.39
CA GLN A 161 16.76 11.57 -5.41
C GLN A 161 15.50 11.15 -6.19
N LEU A 162 14.41 10.81 -5.51
CA LEU A 162 13.16 10.38 -6.16
C LEU A 162 12.51 11.53 -6.94
N PHE A 163 12.53 12.75 -6.39
CA PHE A 163 12.05 13.92 -7.11
C PHE A 163 12.91 14.22 -8.35
N GLY A 164 14.23 14.14 -8.22
CA GLY A 164 15.15 14.28 -9.35
C GLY A 164 14.89 13.23 -10.44
N GLN A 165 14.60 11.98 -10.06
CA GLN A 165 14.24 10.94 -11.01
C GLN A 165 12.93 11.27 -11.74
N ASN A 166 11.92 11.83 -11.06
CA ASN A 166 10.69 12.28 -11.72
C ASN A 166 10.96 13.38 -12.75
N LEU A 167 11.88 14.31 -12.47
CA LEU A 167 12.32 15.32 -13.44
C LEU A 167 13.03 14.70 -14.63
N VAL A 168 13.95 13.75 -14.40
CA VAL A 168 14.63 13.02 -15.48
C VAL A 168 13.63 12.29 -16.37
N ASN A 169 12.63 11.62 -15.77
CA ASN A 169 11.59 10.92 -16.52
C ASN A 169 10.77 11.90 -17.38
N PHE A 170 10.40 13.05 -16.83
CA PHE A 170 9.71 14.10 -17.58
C PHE A 170 10.57 14.65 -18.72
N PHE A 171 11.84 14.99 -18.48
CA PHE A 171 12.74 15.46 -19.53
C PHE A 171 12.99 14.40 -20.60
N THR A 172 13.06 13.13 -20.23
CA THR A 172 13.16 12.04 -21.21
C THR A 172 11.96 12.01 -22.16
N LEU A 173 10.75 12.30 -21.66
CA LEU A 173 9.54 12.41 -22.48
C LEU A 173 9.57 13.62 -23.41
N VAL A 174 10.00 14.80 -22.91
CA VAL A 174 10.00 16.05 -23.69
C VAL A 174 11.28 16.31 -24.49
N THR A 175 12.28 15.44 -24.41
CA THR A 175 13.50 15.49 -25.26
C THR A 175 13.75 14.13 -25.92
N PRO A 176 12.86 13.65 -26.80
CA PRO A 176 12.95 12.30 -27.38
C PRO A 176 14.25 12.10 -28.20
N GLU A 177 14.78 13.16 -28.80
CA GLU A 177 16.01 13.14 -29.60
C GLU A 177 17.29 13.20 -28.74
N ARG A 178 17.18 13.42 -27.42
CA ARG A 178 18.30 13.53 -26.47
C ARG A 178 19.35 14.59 -26.85
N ASP A 179 18.92 15.62 -27.55
CA ASP A 179 19.72 16.74 -28.06
C ASP A 179 19.66 17.97 -27.14
N GLY A 180 18.87 17.90 -26.08
CA GLY A 180 18.64 19.00 -25.14
C GLY A 180 17.62 20.04 -25.64
N GLN A 181 16.95 19.81 -26.77
CA GLN A 181 15.86 20.66 -27.25
C GLN A 181 14.53 20.14 -26.74
N LEU A 182 13.72 21.03 -26.17
CA LEU A 182 12.39 20.69 -25.67
C LEU A 182 11.39 20.58 -26.83
N ALA A 183 10.80 19.40 -26.98
CA ALA A 183 9.68 19.13 -27.85
C ALA A 183 8.41 18.95 -27.02
N LEU A 184 7.71 20.06 -26.76
CA LEU A 184 6.46 20.05 -26.00
C LEU A 184 5.29 19.62 -26.89
N ASN A 185 5.07 18.30 -26.99
CA ASN A 185 3.94 17.75 -27.73
C ASN A 185 2.63 17.95 -26.93
N MET A 186 1.76 18.86 -27.36
CA MET A 186 0.47 19.11 -26.70
C MET A 186 -0.59 18.03 -26.97
N ASP A 187 -0.32 17.10 -27.90
CA ASP A 187 -1.16 15.91 -28.10
C ASP A 187 -0.81 14.80 -27.10
N ASP A 188 0.35 14.87 -26.43
CA ASP A 188 0.69 13.96 -25.34
C ASP A 188 -0.06 14.36 -24.06
N GLU A 189 -0.83 13.42 -23.52
CA GLU A 189 -1.70 13.65 -22.36
C GLU A 189 -0.92 14.11 -21.12
N ILE A 190 0.28 13.58 -20.89
CA ILE A 190 1.12 13.91 -19.74
C ILE A 190 1.65 15.33 -19.91
N VAL A 191 2.19 15.65 -21.09
CA VAL A 191 2.73 16.99 -21.39
C VAL A 191 1.63 18.03 -21.32
N ARG A 192 0.46 17.78 -21.93
CA ARG A 192 -0.69 18.70 -21.88
C ARG A 192 -1.20 18.90 -20.46
N SER A 193 -1.23 17.85 -19.64
CA SER A 193 -1.78 17.91 -18.29
C SER A 193 -0.89 18.68 -17.31
N ILE A 194 0.44 18.55 -17.44
CA ILE A 194 1.42 19.21 -16.56
C ILE A 194 1.67 20.66 -17.00
N THR A 195 1.53 21.00 -18.29
CA THR A 195 1.81 22.34 -18.80
C THR A 195 0.69 23.32 -18.42
N VAL A 196 0.94 24.14 -17.39
CA VAL A 196 -0.03 25.13 -16.89
C VAL A 196 -0.07 26.42 -17.71
N THR A 197 1.04 26.78 -18.36
CA THR A 197 1.19 27.97 -19.19
C THR A 197 2.16 27.69 -20.34
N LEU A 198 1.88 28.21 -21.53
CA LEU A 198 2.77 28.14 -22.70
C LEU A 198 2.63 29.43 -23.50
N ASP A 199 3.75 30.06 -23.86
CA ASP A 199 3.78 31.29 -24.68
C ASP A 199 2.78 32.37 -24.21
N ASP A 200 2.89 32.76 -22.93
CA ASP A 200 2.02 33.73 -22.25
C ASP A 200 0.52 33.36 -22.21
N THR A 201 0.15 32.14 -22.60
CA THR A 201 -1.21 31.63 -22.55
C THR A 201 -1.40 30.68 -21.38
N VAL A 202 -2.45 30.91 -20.58
CA VAL A 202 -2.84 30.01 -19.50
C VAL A 202 -3.55 28.79 -20.09
N MET A 203 -3.04 27.59 -19.81
CA MET A 203 -3.56 26.31 -20.31
C MET A 203 -4.27 25.47 -19.23
N TRP A 204 -4.27 25.95 -17.99
CA TRP A 204 -5.05 25.36 -16.90
C TRP A 204 -6.52 25.79 -16.97
N PRO A 205 -7.50 24.90 -16.72
CA PRO A 205 -7.36 23.51 -16.30
C PRO A 205 -7.05 22.54 -17.46
N PRO A 206 -6.39 21.41 -17.17
CA PRO A 206 -6.18 20.38 -18.18
C PRO A 206 -7.51 19.71 -18.57
N PRO A 207 -7.62 19.16 -19.80
CA PRO A 207 -8.74 18.33 -20.18
C PRO A 207 -8.87 17.13 -19.23
N ALA A 208 -10.09 16.59 -19.09
CA ALA A 208 -10.30 15.38 -18.30
C ALA A 208 -9.50 14.23 -18.92
N ILE A 209 -8.65 13.59 -18.11
CA ILE A 209 -7.89 12.42 -18.53
C ILE A 209 -8.85 11.23 -18.52
N GLU A 210 -9.20 10.73 -19.70
CA GLU A 210 -9.84 9.42 -19.81
C GLU A 210 -8.74 8.38 -19.66
N VAL A 211 -8.58 7.85 -18.45
CA VAL A 211 -7.64 6.77 -18.20
C VAL A 211 -8.15 5.57 -18.99
N SER A 212 -7.58 5.32 -20.18
CA SER A 212 -7.71 4.03 -20.84
C SER A 212 -7.09 3.03 -19.88
N ALA A 213 -7.94 2.33 -19.13
CA ALA A 213 -7.50 1.22 -18.30
C ALA A 213 -6.62 0.34 -19.17
N ALA A 214 -5.39 0.08 -18.72
CA ALA A 214 -4.58 -0.98 -19.32
C ALA A 214 -5.51 -2.20 -19.46
N PRO A 215 -5.61 -2.83 -20.65
CA PRO A 215 -6.54 -3.93 -20.84
C PRO A 215 -6.32 -4.94 -19.73
N ALA A 216 -7.36 -5.17 -18.92
CA ALA A 216 -7.35 -6.24 -17.95
C ALA A 216 -6.86 -7.47 -18.70
N ALA A 217 -5.73 -8.05 -18.26
CA ALA A 217 -5.27 -9.31 -18.80
C ALA A 217 -6.50 -10.24 -18.80
N PRO A 218 -6.86 -10.83 -19.96
CA PRO A 218 -8.08 -11.60 -20.05
C PRO A 218 -8.05 -12.65 -18.95
N LYS A 219 -9.02 -12.54 -18.04
CA LYS A 219 -9.26 -13.51 -16.98
C LYS A 219 -9.28 -14.87 -17.67
N ALA A 220 -8.25 -15.68 -17.43
CA ALA A 220 -8.21 -17.03 -17.94
C ALA A 220 -9.51 -17.68 -17.49
N ALA A 221 -10.34 -18.07 -18.46
CA ALA A 221 -11.56 -18.80 -18.19
C ALA A 221 -11.16 -20.05 -17.39
N GLU A 222 -11.62 -20.11 -16.14
CA GLU A 222 -11.65 -21.38 -15.43
C GLU A 222 -12.42 -22.35 -16.33
N PRO A 223 -11.85 -23.52 -16.68
CA PRO A 223 -12.60 -24.50 -17.43
C PRO A 223 -13.78 -24.94 -16.58
N GLU A 224 -14.99 -24.63 -17.05
CA GLU A 224 -16.22 -25.23 -16.54
C GLU A 224 -16.04 -26.75 -16.56
N ALA A 225 -16.05 -27.34 -15.36
CA ALA A 225 -16.05 -28.78 -15.21
C ALA A 225 -17.38 -29.31 -15.77
N GLU A 226 -17.32 -29.76 -17.01
CA GLU A 226 -18.38 -30.52 -17.65
C GLU A 226 -18.50 -31.86 -16.90
N VAL A 227 -19.56 -31.99 -16.10
CA VAL A 227 -19.95 -33.23 -15.43
C VAL A 227 -20.39 -34.25 -16.48
N ALA A 228 -19.42 -35.01 -17.01
CA ALA A 228 -19.69 -36.21 -17.76
C ALA A 228 -20.19 -37.31 -16.80
N ALA A 229 -21.46 -37.69 -16.98
CA ALA A 229 -22.07 -38.81 -16.29
C ALA A 229 -21.30 -40.10 -16.57
N VAL A 230 -20.79 -40.74 -15.52
CA VAL A 230 -20.21 -42.08 -15.61
C VAL A 230 -21.31 -43.09 -15.31
N GLU A 231 -21.81 -43.75 -16.35
CA GLU A 231 -22.61 -44.98 -16.22
C GLU A 231 -21.74 -46.11 -15.65
N ALA A 232 -22.28 -46.81 -14.66
CA ALA A 232 -21.61 -47.90 -13.94
C ALA A 232 -21.70 -49.22 -14.71
N GLU A 233 -20.57 -49.85 -15.00
CA GLU A 233 -20.49 -51.29 -15.31
C GLU A 233 -19.91 -52.09 -14.14
N PRO A 234 -20.38 -53.33 -13.89
CA PRO A 234 -20.22 -53.99 -12.59
C PRO A 234 -18.90 -54.74 -12.43
N ALA A 235 -18.42 -54.76 -11.18
CA ALA A 235 -17.18 -55.42 -10.76
C ALA A 235 -17.21 -56.96 -10.90
N LYS A 236 -16.04 -57.55 -11.18
CA LYS A 236 -15.76 -58.97 -10.89
C LYS A 236 -14.53 -59.13 -9.98
N PRO A 237 -14.58 -60.05 -8.99
CA PRO A 237 -13.63 -60.09 -7.88
C PRO A 237 -12.62 -61.21 -8.03
N TRP A 238 -11.39 -61.02 -7.56
CA TRP A 238 -10.52 -62.14 -7.23
C TRP A 238 -9.65 -61.86 -6.00
N LYS A 239 -9.51 -62.94 -5.23
CA LYS A 239 -9.02 -63.04 -3.87
C LYS A 239 -7.50 -63.20 -3.82
N LYS A 240 -6.93 -62.60 -2.77
CA LYS A 240 -5.90 -63.10 -1.83
C LYS A 240 -4.50 -63.43 -2.37
N TRP A 241 -3.50 -62.98 -1.61
CA TRP A 241 -2.36 -63.71 -1.01
C TRP A 241 -1.20 -62.70 -0.80
N LEU A 242 -1.09 -62.06 0.37
CA LEU A 242 -0.32 -62.46 1.55
C LEU A 242 1.18 -62.78 1.30
N ALA A 243 1.99 -61.95 1.96
CA ALA A 243 3.27 -62.25 2.61
C ALA A 243 4.54 -62.45 1.74
N GLY A 244 5.63 -61.79 2.17
CA GLY A 244 6.98 -62.23 1.81
C GLY A 244 8.06 -61.15 1.89
N GLN A 245 8.96 -61.30 2.87
CA GLN A 245 10.14 -60.50 3.19
C GLN A 245 11.24 -60.37 2.10
N TRP A 246 12.05 -59.30 2.24
CA TRP A 246 13.51 -59.13 1.98
C TRP A 246 14.05 -58.93 0.53
N PRO A 247 15.28 -58.37 0.29
CA PRO A 247 16.25 -57.71 1.20
C PRO A 247 16.97 -56.41 0.72
N PRO A 248 17.81 -55.76 1.58
CA PRO A 248 18.62 -54.57 1.24
C PRO A 248 20.06 -54.94 0.77
N ARG A 249 20.81 -53.93 0.26
CA ARG A 249 22.27 -53.83 -0.11
C ARG A 249 22.48 -53.43 -1.59
N LEU A 250 23.46 -52.66 -2.08
CA LEU A 250 24.64 -51.94 -1.56
C LEU A 250 25.18 -50.97 -2.66
N PHE A 251 25.71 -49.81 -2.24
CA PHE A 251 26.98 -49.15 -2.66
C PHE A 251 27.23 -48.36 -3.97
N CYS A 252 27.88 -47.20 -3.73
CA CYS A 252 28.83 -46.41 -4.54
C CYS A 252 28.29 -45.57 -5.72
N GLY A 253 28.56 -44.27 -5.87
CA GLY A 253 29.37 -43.30 -5.13
C GLY A 253 29.61 -42.06 -6.03
N LEU A 254 29.65 -40.86 -5.45
CA LEU A 254 30.64 -39.80 -5.75
C LEU A 254 30.41 -38.59 -4.83
N CYS A 255 31.42 -38.31 -4.01
CA CYS A 255 31.59 -37.06 -3.28
C CYS A 255 31.96 -35.93 -4.24
N SER A 256 31.37 -34.75 -4.07
CA SER A 256 32.10 -33.48 -3.89
C SER A 256 31.10 -32.32 -3.84
N ALA A 257 30.86 -31.81 -2.63
CA ALA A 257 30.40 -30.45 -2.43
C ALA A 257 31.62 -29.52 -2.39
N PRO A 258 31.45 -28.25 -2.73
CA PRO A 258 31.93 -27.20 -1.86
C PRO A 258 30.76 -26.34 -1.36
N ARG A 259 30.66 -26.22 -0.04
CA ARG A 259 29.91 -25.15 0.63
C ARG A 259 30.62 -23.82 0.37
N PRO A 260 29.92 -22.69 0.12
CA PRO A 260 30.50 -21.40 0.44
C PRO A 260 30.27 -21.10 1.92
N ILE A 261 31.36 -20.67 2.53
CA ILE A 261 31.49 -20.12 3.86
C ILE A 261 30.72 -18.79 3.90
N CYS A 262 29.79 -18.64 4.85
CA CYS A 262 29.28 -17.33 5.24
C CYS A 262 30.38 -16.56 5.96
N VAL A 263 30.93 -15.54 5.31
CA VAL A 263 31.62 -14.44 6.00
C VAL A 263 30.66 -13.25 5.99
N ALA A 264 30.19 -12.90 7.17
CA ALA A 264 29.44 -11.68 7.41
C ALA A 264 30.33 -10.47 7.14
N THR A 265 29.98 -9.65 6.14
CA THR A 265 30.20 -8.20 6.15
C THR A 265 29.18 -7.53 5.21
N SER A 266 28.49 -6.52 5.74
CA SER A 266 27.67 -5.51 5.04
C SER A 266 26.40 -5.98 4.33
N SER A 267 25.27 -5.87 5.03
CA SER A 267 23.90 -6.05 4.52
C SER A 267 23.51 -4.98 3.49
N TYR A 268 23.60 -5.32 2.22
CA TYR A 268 22.74 -4.78 1.16
C TYR A 268 22.11 -5.99 0.46
N SER A 269 20.78 -6.13 0.55
CA SER A 269 20.00 -7.14 -0.18
C SER A 269 19.03 -6.38 -1.09
N CYS A 270 19.29 -6.35 -2.40
CA CYS A 270 18.89 -7.35 -3.41
C CYS A 270 17.42 -7.23 -3.82
N TRP A 271 17.18 -6.45 -4.88
CA TRP A 271 15.98 -6.56 -5.73
C TRP A 271 16.25 -7.58 -6.86
N PRO A 272 15.28 -8.40 -7.31
CA PRO A 272 15.49 -9.36 -8.38
C PRO A 272 15.70 -8.69 -9.74
N ALA A 273 16.76 -9.09 -10.43
CA ALA A 273 17.14 -8.66 -11.76
C ALA A 273 16.31 -9.37 -12.85
N TRP A 274 15.09 -8.89 -13.13
CA TRP A 274 14.28 -9.31 -14.29
C TRP A 274 13.52 -8.15 -14.95
N LEU A 275 14.00 -6.91 -14.85
CA LEU A 275 13.31 -5.72 -15.36
C LEU A 275 14.20 -4.79 -16.19
N VAL A 276 15.11 -5.36 -16.99
CA VAL A 276 15.83 -4.62 -18.06
C VAL A 276 16.02 -5.50 -19.30
N SER A 277 14.99 -5.54 -20.16
CA SER A 277 15.00 -5.71 -21.63
C SER A 277 13.52 -5.90 -22.01
N THR A 278 12.85 -5.09 -22.82
CA THR A 278 13.17 -4.42 -24.08
C THR A 278 12.29 -3.19 -24.24
#